data_AF-A0A0F9Z7M8-F1
#
_entry.id   AF-A0A0F9Z7M8-F1
#
_cell.length_a   1.000
_cell.length_b   1.000
_cell.length_c   1.000
_cell.angle_alpha   90.00
_cell.angle_beta   90.00
_cell.angle_gamma   90.00
#
_symmetry.space_group_name_H-M   'P 1'
#
loop_
_entity.id
_entity.type
_entity.pdbx_description
1 polymer ?
#
loop_
_entity_poly.entity_id
_entity_poly.type
_entity_poly.pdbx_seq_one_letter_code
_entity_poly.pdbx_strand_id
1 'polypeptide(L)'
;MTNQTDAAPCRNLVIHGSEATGKSSVTKQLVEQLSHNNEASTNQSPALVHATVNVARCISARHFFESIIAAVTNAVRAWNGNRDGEAESQRCETLAQLAASLGAIFNEPQLRDGLTHFILVLDGMDKQRDPPPTLMPALARLCETIPCLTCIFIVTTPPAGFLRACPTSYLYFPPYTKSELIQILSLEPPSPISRATSTAEKEIREETEVANLWAKFCAAVHDSLTQSAGRSLPSFRNSCYTLWPLFVAPIFAGTYTPQQFSKLLIAARPFFQDEAFLNPKIVSSQTTGSGMSIDKSRQPATRGFTFKSSPSTTLTSQPPAGLTALLPTTARVLLLSAYLASHNAVRHDISLFSTSFNGRKRRRPGPNAARANNRNKQRKISRKLLGAHAFVLERLLAIFEAVRTEWVDSAAVLPGPDGDIGMALATLASLRLLIRIGTGDIMDRSGKWRINVGWEVMRGIGRGIGINIEEWLVE
;
A
#
# COMPACT_ATOMS: atom_id res chain seq x y z
N MET A 1 6.14 -15.65 -49.93
CA MET A 1 5.42 -16.72 -49.20
C MET A 1 5.71 -16.51 -47.73
N THR A 2 4.71 -16.07 -46.98
CA THR A 2 4.84 -15.75 -45.56
C THR A 2 4.98 -17.07 -44.80
N ASN A 3 6.17 -17.33 -44.25
CA ASN A 3 6.37 -18.36 -43.22
C ASN A 3 5.62 -17.92 -41.95
N GLN A 4 4.28 -18.01 -41.99
CA GLN A 4 3.43 -17.91 -40.82
C GLN A 4 3.63 -19.20 -40.04
N THR A 5 4.43 -19.09 -39.00
CA THR A 5 4.53 -20.12 -37.99
C THR A 5 3.38 -19.86 -37.03
N ASP A 6 2.54 -20.86 -36.79
CA ASP A 6 1.24 -20.74 -36.13
C ASP A 6 1.29 -20.25 -34.66
N ALA A 7 2.49 -20.08 -34.10
CA ALA A 7 2.71 -19.78 -32.69
C ALA A 7 2.39 -18.32 -32.27
N ALA A 8 2.47 -17.33 -33.19
CA ALA A 8 2.24 -15.91 -32.85
C ALA A 8 1.75 -15.07 -34.05
N PRO A 9 0.49 -15.22 -34.50
CA PRO A 9 -0.03 -14.53 -35.69
C PRO A 9 -0.30 -13.03 -35.49
N CYS A 10 -0.42 -12.56 -34.24
CA CYS A 10 -0.75 -11.17 -33.93
C CYS A 10 0.52 -10.34 -33.71
N ARG A 11 0.68 -9.22 -34.44
CA ARG A 11 1.82 -8.30 -34.27
C ARG A 11 1.87 -7.61 -32.90
N ASN A 12 0.69 -7.32 -32.35
CA ASN A 12 0.56 -6.67 -31.05
C ASN A 12 -0.55 -7.34 -30.23
N LEU A 13 -0.22 -7.70 -28.98
CA LEU A 13 -1.14 -8.28 -28.01
C LEU A 13 -1.13 -7.44 -26.73
N VAL A 14 -2.32 -7.05 -26.27
CA VAL A 14 -2.48 -6.35 -24.99
C VAL A 14 -3.12 -7.30 -24.00
N ILE A 15 -2.36 -7.68 -22.98
CA ILE A 15 -2.84 -8.49 -21.86
C ILE A 15 -3.23 -7.55 -20.74
N HIS A 16 -4.51 -7.57 -20.34
CA HIS A 16 -5.00 -6.70 -19.28
C HIS A 16 -5.79 -7.43 -18.20
N GLY A 17 -5.77 -6.90 -16.99
CA GLY A 17 -6.45 -7.47 -15.82
C GLY A 17 -5.88 -6.92 -14.53
N SER A 18 -6.58 -7.08 -13.40
CA SER A 18 -6.13 -6.53 -12.12
C SER A 18 -4.72 -7.01 -11.73
N GLU A 19 -4.03 -6.30 -10.84
CA GLU A 19 -2.60 -6.53 -10.57
C GLU A 19 -2.27 -7.99 -10.19
N ALA A 20 -3.17 -8.66 -9.48
CA ALA A 20 -2.96 -9.96 -8.87
C ALA A 20 -3.54 -11.16 -9.64
N THR A 21 -3.77 -11.04 -10.95
CA THR A 21 -4.34 -12.11 -11.80
C THR A 21 -3.32 -13.10 -12.37
N GLY A 22 -2.06 -13.02 -11.94
CA GLY A 22 -1.01 -13.93 -12.43
C GLY A 22 -0.58 -13.72 -13.89
N LYS A 23 -1.12 -12.71 -14.58
CA LYS A 23 -0.86 -12.41 -16.00
C LYS A 23 0.62 -12.43 -16.39
N SER A 24 1.49 -11.81 -15.59
CA SER A 24 2.94 -11.77 -15.86
C SER A 24 3.60 -13.14 -15.69
N SER A 25 3.20 -13.92 -14.69
CA SER A 25 3.74 -15.26 -14.44
C SER A 25 3.33 -16.24 -15.53
N VAL A 26 2.04 -16.26 -15.90
CA VAL A 26 1.50 -17.14 -16.94
C VAL A 26 2.12 -16.80 -18.30
N THR A 27 2.21 -15.52 -18.65
CA THR A 27 2.82 -15.10 -19.92
C THR A 27 4.29 -15.50 -19.99
N LYS A 28 5.06 -15.28 -18.92
CA LYS A 28 6.48 -15.64 -18.87
C LYS A 28 6.68 -17.14 -19.03
N GLN A 29 5.96 -17.95 -18.25
CA GLN A 29 6.09 -19.41 -18.29
C GLN A 29 5.65 -19.99 -19.63
N LEU A 30 4.57 -19.47 -20.22
CA LEU A 30 4.08 -19.91 -21.53
C LEU A 30 5.11 -19.61 -22.63
N VAL A 31 5.65 -18.39 -22.66
CA VAL A 31 6.63 -17.98 -23.66
C VAL A 31 7.94 -18.78 -23.52
N GLU A 32 8.36 -19.06 -22.29
CA GLU A 32 9.53 -19.91 -21.99
C GLU A 32 9.33 -21.36 -22.48
N GLN A 33 8.14 -21.94 -22.24
CA GLN A 33 7.79 -23.26 -22.76
C GLN A 33 7.72 -23.30 -24.29
N LEU A 34 7.18 -22.25 -24.92
CA LEU A 34 7.14 -22.15 -26.38
C LEU A 34 8.53 -22.01 -27.00
N SER A 35 9.48 -21.34 -26.33
CA SER A 35 10.87 -21.33 -26.81
C SER A 35 11.53 -22.71 -26.70
N HIS A 36 11.32 -23.44 -25.59
CA HIS A 36 11.95 -24.75 -25.38
C HIS A 36 11.36 -25.87 -26.24
N ASN A 37 10.03 -25.89 -26.44
CA ASN A 37 9.38 -26.94 -27.23
C ASN A 37 9.80 -26.91 -28.71
N ASN A 38 10.17 -25.74 -29.24
CA ASN A 38 10.66 -25.61 -30.61
C ASN A 38 12.11 -26.10 -30.79
N GLU A 39 12.93 -26.10 -29.74
CA GLU A 39 14.31 -26.64 -29.81
C GLU A 39 14.33 -28.17 -29.92
N ALA A 40 13.33 -28.86 -29.36
CA ALA A 40 13.28 -30.32 -29.30
C ALA A 40 12.73 -30.99 -30.58
N SER A 41 11.93 -30.29 -31.40
CA SER A 41 11.34 -30.82 -32.62
C SER A 41 12.14 -30.45 -33.88
N THR A 42 13.20 -31.24 -34.16
CA THR A 42 13.78 -31.51 -35.51
C THR A 42 14.01 -30.32 -36.47
N ASN A 43 15.27 -29.91 -36.62
CA ASN A 43 16.03 -29.38 -37.79
C ASN A 43 15.41 -28.45 -38.88
N GLN A 44 14.12 -28.15 -38.89
CA GLN A 44 13.46 -27.27 -39.86
C GLN A 44 12.28 -26.49 -39.25
N SER A 45 12.19 -26.43 -37.92
CA SER A 45 11.15 -25.66 -37.25
C SER A 45 11.63 -24.25 -36.88
N PRO A 46 10.72 -23.26 -36.95
CA PRO A 46 10.97 -21.85 -36.65
C PRO A 46 11.51 -21.60 -35.24
N ALA A 47 12.70 -20.98 -35.13
CA ALA A 47 13.22 -20.55 -33.84
C ALA A 47 12.41 -19.35 -33.30
N LEU A 48 11.72 -19.57 -32.19
CA LEU A 48 11.01 -18.53 -31.43
C LEU A 48 11.91 -18.07 -30.28
N VAL A 49 12.33 -16.81 -30.36
CA VAL A 49 13.15 -16.16 -29.32
C VAL A 49 12.31 -15.13 -28.60
N HIS A 50 12.51 -15.00 -27.29
CA HIS A 50 11.76 -14.05 -26.50
C HIS A 50 12.66 -13.22 -25.58
N ALA A 51 12.22 -12.00 -25.30
CA ALA A 51 12.82 -11.13 -24.30
C ALA A 51 11.74 -10.55 -23.40
N THR A 52 11.94 -10.62 -22.09
CA THR A 52 11.04 -10.03 -21.10
C THR A 52 11.67 -8.81 -20.44
N VAL A 53 10.99 -7.68 -20.47
CA VAL A 53 11.44 -6.43 -19.82
C VAL A 53 10.43 -6.04 -18.75
N ASN A 54 10.92 -5.87 -17.52
CA ASN A 54 10.10 -5.37 -16.42
C ASN A 54 10.15 -3.83 -16.38
N VAL A 55 9.05 -3.21 -16.79
CA VAL A 55 8.93 -1.76 -16.92
C VAL A 55 8.94 -1.07 -15.57
N ALA A 56 8.44 -1.73 -14.52
CA ALA A 56 8.44 -1.18 -13.16
C ALA A 56 9.86 -0.99 -12.59
N ARG A 57 10.85 -1.74 -13.09
CA ARG A 57 12.27 -1.53 -12.75
C ARG A 57 12.88 -0.33 -13.48
N CYS A 58 12.20 0.21 -14.48
CA CYS A 58 12.71 1.28 -15.30
C CYS A 58 12.31 2.65 -14.75
N ILE A 59 13.28 3.37 -14.20
CA ILE A 59 13.05 4.68 -13.55
C ILE A 59 12.80 5.79 -14.57
N SER A 60 13.45 5.72 -15.74
CA SER A 60 13.37 6.72 -16.81
C SER A 60 13.10 6.08 -18.17
N ALA A 61 12.62 6.87 -19.14
CA ALA A 61 12.42 6.43 -20.52
C ALA A 61 13.73 5.94 -21.17
N ARG A 62 14.86 6.60 -20.86
CA ARG A 62 16.20 6.17 -21.28
C ARG A 62 16.53 4.77 -20.76
N HIS A 63 16.40 4.56 -19.45
CA HIS A 63 16.67 3.25 -18.86
C HIS A 63 15.75 2.17 -19.42
N PHE A 64 14.49 2.51 -19.72
CA PHE A 64 13.56 1.63 -20.39
C PHE A 64 14.04 1.22 -21.80
N PHE A 65 14.46 2.17 -22.64
CA PHE A 65 14.97 1.86 -23.97
C PHE A 65 16.28 1.06 -23.93
N GLU A 66 17.22 1.44 -23.07
CA GLU A 66 18.48 0.70 -22.86
C GLU A 66 18.20 -0.73 -22.35
N SER A 67 17.21 -0.91 -21.45
CA SER A 67 16.80 -2.23 -20.96
C SER A 67 16.18 -3.10 -22.05
N ILE A 68 15.42 -2.51 -22.99
CA ILE A 68 14.89 -3.26 -24.15
C ILE A 68 16.03 -3.74 -25.02
N ILE A 69 16.97 -2.85 -25.39
CA ILE A 69 18.10 -3.21 -26.25
C ILE A 69 18.92 -4.31 -25.57
N ALA A 70 19.28 -4.14 -24.30
CA ALA A 70 20.04 -5.13 -23.55
C ALA A 70 19.33 -6.49 -23.48
N ALA A 71 18.01 -6.50 -23.21
CA ALA A 71 17.23 -7.73 -23.17
C ALA A 71 17.15 -8.43 -24.54
N VAL A 72 16.96 -7.68 -25.61
CA VAL A 72 16.91 -8.20 -26.98
C VAL A 72 18.27 -8.75 -27.40
N THR A 73 19.35 -7.98 -27.20
CA THR A 73 20.71 -8.41 -27.52
C THR A 73 21.09 -9.67 -26.74
N ASN A 74 20.75 -9.75 -25.45
CA ASN A 74 21.03 -10.94 -24.64
C ASN A 74 20.24 -12.17 -25.12
N ALA A 75 18.96 -12.00 -25.50
CA ALA A 75 18.15 -13.09 -26.03
C ALA A 75 18.67 -13.61 -27.37
N VAL A 76 19.07 -12.70 -28.27
CA VAL A 76 19.67 -13.03 -29.57
C VAL A 76 21.03 -13.72 -29.41
N ARG A 77 21.88 -13.25 -28.48
CA ARG A 77 23.17 -13.87 -28.18
C ARG A 77 23.02 -15.27 -27.60
N ALA A 78 22.06 -15.45 -26.69
CA ALA A 78 21.74 -16.76 -26.12
C ALA A 78 21.33 -17.75 -27.22
N TRP A 79 20.57 -17.30 -28.21
CA TRP A 79 20.18 -18.09 -29.38
C TRP A 79 21.38 -18.42 -30.29
N ASN A 80 22.26 -17.45 -30.55
CA ASN A 80 23.50 -17.67 -31.33
C ASN A 80 24.56 -18.53 -30.62
N GLY A 81 24.32 -18.97 -29.38
CA GLY A 81 25.28 -19.76 -28.59
C GLY A 81 26.49 -18.98 -28.08
N ASN A 82 26.52 -17.66 -28.25
CA ASN A 82 27.65 -16.81 -27.88
C ASN A 82 27.39 -16.16 -26.51
N ARG A 83 27.78 -16.84 -25.42
CA ARG A 83 27.45 -16.45 -24.04
C ARG A 83 28.45 -15.46 -23.38
N ASP A 84 29.62 -15.22 -23.99
CA ASP A 84 30.78 -14.64 -23.29
C ASP A 84 31.10 -13.17 -23.63
N GLY A 85 30.12 -12.38 -24.10
CA GLY A 85 30.29 -10.94 -24.29
C GLY A 85 29.32 -10.14 -23.42
N GLU A 86 29.82 -9.19 -22.62
CA GLU A 86 28.96 -8.17 -22.00
C GLU A 86 28.23 -7.39 -23.11
N ALA A 87 26.94 -7.10 -22.92
CA ALA A 87 26.21 -6.24 -23.85
C ALA A 87 26.81 -4.84 -23.74
N GLU A 88 27.43 -4.34 -24.81
CA GLU A 88 27.85 -2.94 -24.86
C GLU A 88 26.62 -2.07 -24.57
N SER A 89 26.71 -1.27 -23.51
CA SER A 89 25.63 -0.39 -23.08
C SER A 89 25.43 0.70 -24.13
N GLN A 90 24.59 0.40 -25.13
CA GLN A 90 24.27 1.35 -26.19
C GLN A 90 23.35 2.43 -25.61
N ARG A 91 23.83 3.67 -25.59
CA ARG A 91 23.05 4.82 -25.13
C ARG A 91 21.87 5.03 -26.08
N CYS A 92 20.65 4.96 -25.55
CA CYS A 92 19.43 5.16 -26.31
C CYS A 92 18.48 6.10 -25.57
N GLU A 93 18.33 7.32 -26.08
CA GLU A 93 17.52 8.37 -25.42
C GLU A 93 16.16 8.56 -26.10
N THR A 94 16.07 8.21 -27.39
CA THR A 94 14.85 8.42 -28.18
C THR A 94 14.31 7.12 -28.74
N LEU A 95 12.99 7.09 -28.99
CA LEU A 95 12.36 5.94 -29.61
C LEU A 95 12.84 5.70 -31.05
N ALA A 96 13.21 6.76 -31.77
CA ALA A 96 13.78 6.63 -33.12
C ALA A 96 15.14 5.92 -33.08
N GLN A 97 15.99 6.24 -32.09
CA GLN A 97 17.24 5.52 -31.86
C GLN A 97 16.99 4.05 -31.50
N LEU A 98 15.97 3.77 -30.68
CA LEU A 98 15.56 2.39 -30.36
C LEU A 98 15.15 1.62 -31.62
N ALA A 99 14.32 2.22 -32.47
CA ALA A 99 13.88 1.59 -33.71
C ALA A 99 15.07 1.30 -34.64
N ALA A 100 16.02 2.23 -34.74
CA ALA A 100 17.23 2.08 -35.55
C ALA A 100 18.17 1.01 -34.98
N SER A 101 18.39 0.95 -33.66
CA SER A 101 19.26 -0.04 -33.02
C SER A 101 18.66 -1.45 -33.10
N LEU A 102 17.37 -1.60 -32.82
CA LEU A 102 16.67 -2.87 -33.01
C LEU A 102 16.68 -3.28 -34.48
N GLY A 103 16.40 -2.35 -35.39
CA GLY A 103 16.51 -2.59 -36.83
C GLY A 103 17.90 -3.09 -37.23
N ALA A 104 18.98 -2.51 -36.70
CA ALA A 104 20.34 -2.97 -36.97
C ALA A 104 20.57 -4.40 -36.46
N ILE A 105 20.12 -4.73 -35.24
CA ILE A 105 20.24 -6.07 -34.65
C ILE A 105 19.46 -7.11 -35.47
N PHE A 106 18.22 -6.82 -35.86
CA PHE A 106 17.39 -7.75 -36.64
C PHE A 106 17.77 -7.80 -38.14
N ASN A 107 18.54 -6.84 -38.63
CA ASN A 107 19.02 -6.82 -40.02
C ASN A 107 20.30 -7.64 -40.24
N GLU A 108 20.89 -8.17 -39.18
CA GLU A 108 22.06 -9.05 -39.28
C GLU A 108 21.70 -10.31 -40.08
N PRO A 109 22.49 -10.67 -41.12
CA PRO A 109 22.09 -11.71 -42.09
C PRO A 109 21.89 -13.08 -41.44
N GLN A 110 22.63 -13.39 -40.39
CA GLN A 110 22.49 -14.63 -39.62
C GLN A 110 21.12 -14.75 -38.92
N LEU A 111 20.58 -13.61 -38.45
CA LEU A 111 19.27 -13.56 -37.83
C LEU A 111 18.13 -13.61 -38.85
N ARG A 112 18.31 -12.97 -40.01
CA ARG A 112 17.25 -12.88 -41.03
C ARG A 112 16.84 -14.23 -41.60
N ASP A 113 17.80 -15.15 -41.76
CA ASP A 113 17.55 -16.45 -42.37
C ASP A 113 17.12 -17.52 -41.35
N GLY A 114 17.48 -17.35 -40.06
CA GLY A 114 17.19 -18.33 -39.00
C GLY A 114 16.04 -17.97 -38.05
N LEU A 115 15.74 -16.68 -37.88
CA LEU A 115 14.83 -16.21 -36.83
C LEU A 115 13.48 -15.83 -37.40
N THR A 116 12.49 -16.68 -37.16
CA THR A 116 11.15 -16.51 -37.74
C THR A 116 10.27 -15.55 -36.94
N HIS A 117 10.33 -15.61 -35.61
CA HIS A 117 9.52 -14.78 -34.72
C HIS A 117 10.29 -14.41 -33.46
N PHE A 118 10.22 -13.12 -33.09
CA PHE A 118 10.77 -12.58 -31.87
C PHE A 118 9.66 -11.97 -31.01
N ILE A 119 9.51 -12.44 -29.77
CA ILE A 119 8.49 -11.95 -28.83
C ILE A 119 9.13 -11.01 -27.82
N LEU A 120 8.73 -9.74 -27.84
CA LEU A 120 9.08 -8.76 -26.82
C LEU A 120 7.94 -8.62 -25.82
N VAL A 121 8.15 -9.08 -24.59
CA VAL A 121 7.18 -8.95 -23.49
C VAL A 121 7.54 -7.74 -22.63
N LEU A 122 6.65 -6.75 -22.62
CA LEU A 122 6.79 -5.55 -21.80
C LEU A 122 5.84 -5.65 -20.60
N ASP A 123 6.41 -5.98 -19.44
CA ASP A 123 5.65 -6.24 -18.21
C ASP A 123 5.44 -4.96 -17.38
N GLY A 124 4.16 -4.58 -17.20
CA GLY A 124 3.77 -3.48 -16.33
C GLY A 124 3.89 -2.09 -16.98
N MET A 125 3.44 -1.94 -18.23
CA MET A 125 3.51 -0.65 -18.95
C MET A 125 2.81 0.52 -18.23
N ASP A 126 1.83 0.23 -17.37
CA ASP A 126 1.16 1.24 -16.54
C ASP A 126 2.05 1.84 -15.46
N LYS A 127 3.11 1.11 -15.04
CA LYS A 127 4.02 1.53 -13.97
C LYS A 127 5.13 2.44 -14.47
N GLN A 128 5.14 2.76 -15.76
CA GLN A 128 6.12 3.68 -16.32
C GLN A 128 5.91 5.09 -15.75
N ARG A 129 7.01 5.73 -15.35
CA ARG A 129 6.98 7.10 -14.83
C ARG A 129 6.91 8.10 -15.98
N ASP A 130 5.90 8.96 -15.95
CA ASP A 130 5.65 10.04 -16.92
C ASP A 130 5.77 9.62 -18.41
N PRO A 131 5.04 8.59 -18.88
CA PRO A 131 5.12 8.14 -20.26
C PRO A 131 4.51 9.20 -21.19
N PRO A 132 5.20 9.61 -22.27
CA PRO A 132 4.58 10.48 -23.25
C PRO A 132 3.43 9.75 -23.94
N PRO A 133 2.33 10.45 -24.32
CA PRO A 133 1.15 9.80 -24.90
C PRO A 133 1.43 9.11 -26.23
N THR A 134 2.56 9.40 -26.87
CA THR A 134 3.03 8.81 -28.11
C THR A 134 3.81 7.51 -27.91
N LEU A 135 4.23 7.17 -26.69
CA LEU A 135 5.11 6.03 -26.43
C LEU A 135 4.47 4.69 -26.81
N MET A 136 3.28 4.40 -26.27
CA MET A 136 2.63 3.11 -26.48
C MET A 136 2.25 2.88 -27.95
N PRO A 137 1.61 3.84 -28.65
CA PRO A 137 1.33 3.69 -30.07
C PRO A 137 2.61 3.52 -30.90
N ALA A 138 3.68 4.24 -30.56
CA ALA A 138 4.91 4.18 -31.34
C ALA A 138 5.71 2.88 -31.08
N LEU A 139 5.65 2.30 -29.87
CA LEU A 139 6.14 0.94 -29.60
C LEU A 139 5.35 -0.11 -30.38
N ALA A 140 4.02 0.00 -30.46
CA ALA A 140 3.20 -0.91 -31.24
C ALA A 140 3.51 -0.86 -32.75
N ARG A 141 3.96 0.29 -33.24
CA ARG A 141 4.41 0.46 -34.63
C ARG A 141 5.82 -0.04 -34.91
N LEU A 142 6.62 -0.41 -33.89
CA LEU A 142 7.90 -1.09 -34.12
C LEU A 142 7.72 -2.41 -34.88
N CYS A 143 6.59 -3.07 -34.68
CA CYS A 143 6.21 -4.28 -35.41
C CYS A 143 5.90 -4.01 -36.90
N GLU A 144 5.71 -2.76 -37.32
CA GLU A 144 5.63 -2.38 -38.74
C GLU A 144 7.04 -2.32 -39.36
N THR A 145 8.01 -1.82 -38.59
CA THR A 145 9.41 -1.68 -39.04
C THR A 145 10.18 -2.99 -39.02
N ILE A 146 9.88 -3.88 -38.06
CA ILE A 146 10.57 -5.16 -37.87
C ILE A 146 9.53 -6.27 -38.07
N PRO A 147 9.57 -7.02 -39.19
CA PRO A 147 8.50 -7.93 -39.57
C PRO A 147 8.40 -9.19 -38.70
N CYS A 148 9.50 -9.61 -38.06
CA CYS A 148 9.53 -10.74 -37.14
C CYS A 148 9.17 -10.38 -35.70
N LEU A 149 8.97 -9.09 -35.39
CA LEU A 149 8.71 -8.60 -34.03
C LEU A 149 7.24 -8.72 -33.66
N THR A 150 6.97 -9.36 -32.54
CA THR A 150 5.67 -9.36 -31.86
C THR A 150 5.83 -8.69 -30.49
N CYS A 151 5.02 -7.67 -30.21
CA CYS A 151 5.03 -6.97 -28.93
C CYS A 151 3.85 -7.40 -28.07
N ILE A 152 4.14 -7.88 -26.85
CA ILE A 152 3.14 -8.19 -25.83
C ILE A 152 3.21 -7.12 -24.75
N PHE A 153 2.12 -6.37 -24.58
CA PHE A 153 1.98 -5.33 -23.56
C PHE A 153 1.17 -5.89 -22.40
N ILE A 154 1.78 -5.99 -21.21
CA ILE A 154 1.06 -6.38 -19.99
C ILE A 154 0.71 -5.11 -19.20
N VAL A 155 -0.59 -4.93 -18.99
CA VAL A 155 -1.22 -3.73 -18.45
C VAL A 155 -2.23 -4.13 -17.38
N THR A 156 -2.50 -3.27 -16.41
CA THR A 156 -3.55 -3.50 -15.41
C THR A 156 -4.90 -3.10 -15.99
N THR A 157 -5.01 -1.86 -16.44
CA THR A 157 -6.24 -1.32 -17.03
C THR A 157 -5.89 -0.42 -18.21
N PRO A 158 -6.11 -0.87 -19.47
CA PRO A 158 -5.73 -0.09 -20.63
C PRO A 158 -6.59 1.16 -20.73
N PRO A 159 -6.00 2.36 -20.88
CA PRO A 159 -6.76 3.57 -21.15
C PRO A 159 -7.43 3.50 -22.52
N ALA A 160 -8.49 4.29 -22.71
CA ALA A 160 -9.19 4.37 -23.99
C ALA A 160 -8.20 4.79 -25.11
N GLY A 161 -8.13 3.98 -26.17
CA GLY A 161 -7.20 4.21 -27.28
C GLY A 161 -5.74 3.96 -26.92
N PHE A 162 -5.44 3.00 -26.03
CA PHE A 162 -4.09 2.68 -25.55
C PHE A 162 -3.02 2.61 -26.67
N LEU A 163 -3.30 1.92 -27.79
CA LEU A 163 -2.35 1.74 -28.90
C LEU A 163 -2.70 2.51 -30.18
N ARG A 164 -3.66 3.45 -30.14
CA ARG A 164 -4.21 4.27 -31.26
C ARG A 164 -3.84 3.80 -32.69
N ALA A 165 -4.85 3.36 -33.46
CA ALA A 165 -4.78 3.04 -34.89
C ALA A 165 -4.03 1.76 -35.31
N CYS A 166 -3.42 1.00 -34.39
CA CYS A 166 -2.87 -0.33 -34.70
C CYS A 166 -3.91 -1.45 -34.41
N PRO A 167 -4.20 -2.37 -35.35
CA PRO A 167 -5.05 -3.52 -35.08
C PRO A 167 -4.37 -4.40 -34.03
N THR A 168 -5.01 -4.51 -32.86
CA THR A 168 -4.43 -5.12 -31.66
C THR A 168 -5.43 -6.06 -31.02
N SER A 169 -4.95 -7.23 -30.60
CA SER A 169 -5.75 -8.19 -29.86
C SER A 169 -5.70 -7.87 -28.38
N TYR A 170 -6.85 -7.91 -27.70
CA TYR A 170 -6.94 -7.70 -26.26
C TYR A 170 -7.27 -9.03 -25.59
N LEU A 171 -6.45 -9.42 -24.61
CA LEU A 171 -6.66 -10.61 -23.79
C LEU A 171 -6.94 -10.18 -22.34
N TYR A 172 -8.15 -10.44 -21.89
CA TYR A 172 -8.58 -10.09 -20.54
C TYR A 172 -8.34 -11.24 -19.55
N PHE A 173 -7.66 -10.92 -18.45
CA PHE A 173 -7.49 -11.78 -17.28
C PHE A 173 -8.48 -11.34 -16.18
N PRO A 174 -9.58 -12.06 -15.96
CA PRO A 174 -10.52 -11.74 -14.90
C PRO A 174 -9.92 -11.95 -13.51
N PRO A 175 -10.43 -11.24 -12.48
CA PRO A 175 -10.08 -11.53 -11.10
C PRO A 175 -10.56 -12.93 -10.70
N TYR A 176 -9.75 -13.63 -9.91
CA TYR A 176 -10.06 -14.99 -9.47
C TYR A 176 -11.32 -15.07 -8.60
N THR A 177 -12.08 -16.15 -8.78
CA THR A 177 -13.22 -16.48 -7.91
C THR A 177 -12.77 -17.09 -6.58
N LYS A 178 -13.64 -17.13 -5.57
CA LYS A 178 -13.35 -17.76 -4.26
C LYS A 178 -12.85 -19.20 -4.42
N SER A 179 -13.51 -19.99 -5.26
CA SER A 179 -13.13 -21.38 -5.53
C SER A 179 -11.75 -21.49 -6.17
N GLU A 180 -11.44 -20.62 -7.14
CA GLU A 180 -10.13 -20.59 -7.80
C GLU A 180 -9.02 -20.18 -6.83
N LEU A 181 -9.24 -19.17 -5.97
CA LEU A 181 -8.26 -18.75 -4.96
C LEU A 181 -7.92 -19.90 -3.99
N ILE A 182 -8.92 -20.63 -3.53
CA ILE A 182 -8.73 -21.79 -2.64
C ILE A 182 -7.98 -22.90 -3.39
N GLN A 183 -8.35 -23.18 -4.64
CA GLN A 183 -7.66 -24.17 -5.48
C GLN A 183 -6.18 -23.81 -5.67
N ILE A 184 -5.87 -22.56 -6.04
CA ILE A 184 -4.49 -22.08 -6.22
C ILE A 184 -3.68 -22.25 -4.93
N LEU A 185 -4.24 -21.86 -3.78
CA LEU A 185 -3.54 -22.03 -2.49
C LEU A 185 -3.46 -23.49 -2.01
N SER A 186 -4.34 -24.37 -2.50
CA SER A 186 -4.28 -25.79 -2.16
C SER A 186 -3.17 -26.55 -2.89
N LEU A 187 -2.62 -25.98 -3.98
CA LEU A 187 -1.47 -26.54 -4.70
C LEU A 187 -0.15 -26.39 -3.93
N GLU A 188 -0.03 -25.36 -3.10
CA GLU A 188 1.14 -25.11 -2.24
C GLU A 188 0.69 -25.09 -0.76
N PRO A 189 0.34 -26.25 -0.16
CA PRO A 189 -0.02 -26.28 1.24
C PRO A 189 1.18 -25.91 2.12
N PRO A 190 0.97 -25.21 3.25
CA PRO A 190 2.03 -24.94 4.21
C PRO A 190 2.59 -26.25 4.75
N SER A 191 3.89 -26.23 5.12
CA SER A 191 4.62 -27.41 5.59
C SER A 191 3.83 -28.19 6.66
N PRO A 192 3.81 -29.53 6.58
CA PRO A 192 2.93 -30.36 7.39
C PRO A 192 3.18 -30.17 8.89
N ILE A 193 2.11 -30.34 9.65
CA ILE A 193 2.07 -30.32 11.12
C ILE A 193 2.88 -31.53 11.61
N SER A 194 4.21 -31.40 11.70
CA SER A 194 5.04 -32.51 12.16
C SER A 194 4.92 -32.63 13.68
N ARG A 195 3.99 -33.47 14.15
CA ARG A 195 4.07 -34.06 15.49
C ARG A 195 5.12 -35.16 15.40
N ALA A 196 6.18 -35.05 16.18
CA ALA A 196 7.38 -35.90 16.12
C ALA A 196 7.17 -37.39 16.48
N THR A 197 5.96 -37.95 16.37
CA THR A 197 5.67 -39.34 16.77
C THR A 197 4.50 -39.95 16.00
N SER A 198 4.70 -40.47 14.77
CA SER A 198 4.02 -41.70 14.32
C SER A 198 4.35 -42.16 12.90
N THR A 199 4.68 -43.46 12.79
CA THR A 199 4.58 -44.39 11.62
C THR A 199 3.94 -43.88 10.31
N ALA A 200 4.57 -44.21 9.17
CA ALA A 200 4.21 -43.84 7.79
C ALA A 200 2.71 -43.92 7.38
N GLU A 201 1.93 -44.86 7.92
CA GLU A 201 0.49 -44.96 7.62
C GLU A 201 -0.37 -43.89 8.32
N LYS A 202 0.11 -43.36 9.46
CA LYS A 202 -0.51 -42.22 10.15
C LYS A 202 -0.13 -40.90 9.47
N GLU A 203 1.09 -40.79 8.94
CA GLU A 203 1.56 -39.60 8.22
C GLU A 203 0.70 -39.29 6.99
N ILE A 204 0.38 -40.30 6.16
CA ILE A 204 -0.47 -40.13 4.96
C ILE A 204 -1.91 -39.69 5.32
N ARG A 205 -2.46 -40.23 6.42
CA ARG A 205 -3.79 -39.84 6.92
C ARG A 205 -3.79 -38.43 7.51
N GLU A 206 -2.73 -38.06 8.22
CA GLU A 206 -2.58 -36.72 8.77
C GLU A 206 -2.38 -35.66 7.68
N GLU A 207 -1.61 -35.96 6.62
CA GLU A 207 -1.43 -35.05 5.48
C GLU A 207 -2.75 -34.76 4.74
N THR A 208 -3.56 -35.79 4.50
CA THR A 208 -4.88 -35.62 3.85
C THR A 208 -5.88 -34.90 4.74
N GLU A 209 -5.86 -35.12 6.06
CA GLU A 209 -6.67 -34.36 7.01
C GLU A 209 -6.24 -32.88 7.09
N VAL A 210 -4.93 -32.61 7.03
CA VAL A 210 -4.38 -31.25 7.05
C VAL A 210 -4.70 -30.50 5.76
N ALA A 211 -4.62 -31.14 4.60
CA ALA A 211 -5.01 -30.54 3.33
C ALA A 211 -6.50 -30.17 3.31
N ASN A 212 -7.36 -31.04 3.84
CA ASN A 212 -8.79 -30.76 3.98
C ASN A 212 -9.07 -29.64 5.00
N LEU A 213 -8.31 -29.59 6.09
CA LEU A 213 -8.39 -28.51 7.08
C LEU A 213 -7.94 -27.17 6.48
N TRP A 214 -6.86 -27.17 5.69
CA TRP A 214 -6.33 -26.02 4.98
C TRP A 214 -7.37 -25.43 4.02
N ALA A 215 -8.01 -26.25 3.20
CA ALA A 215 -9.05 -25.78 2.28
C ALA A 215 -10.23 -25.12 3.02
N LYS A 216 -10.70 -25.73 4.13
CA LYS A 216 -11.76 -25.16 4.98
C LYS A 216 -11.32 -23.87 5.66
N PHE A 217 -10.07 -23.82 6.12
CA PHE A 217 -9.47 -22.62 6.70
C PHE A 217 -9.39 -21.48 5.69
N CYS A 218 -8.84 -21.72 4.50
CA CYS A 218 -8.79 -20.72 3.42
C CYS A 218 -10.18 -20.18 3.07
N ALA A 219 -11.21 -21.03 3.06
CA ALA A 219 -12.59 -20.59 2.85
C ALA A 219 -13.08 -19.64 3.97
N ALA A 220 -12.77 -19.95 5.24
CA ALA A 220 -13.12 -19.10 6.37
C ALA A 220 -12.34 -17.77 6.40
N VAL A 221 -11.06 -17.79 6.06
CA VAL A 221 -10.22 -16.58 5.88
C VAL A 221 -10.80 -15.71 4.78
N HIS A 222 -11.19 -16.32 3.65
CA HIS A 222 -11.77 -15.59 2.54
C HIS A 222 -13.08 -14.90 2.96
N ASP A 223 -14.01 -15.61 3.60
CA ASP A 223 -15.31 -15.05 3.99
C ASP A 223 -15.20 -13.95 5.06
N SER A 224 -14.16 -13.99 5.90
CA SER A 224 -13.93 -12.97 6.93
C SER A 224 -13.16 -11.75 6.43
N LEU A 225 -12.15 -11.92 5.56
CA LEU A 225 -11.20 -10.86 5.22
C LEU A 225 -11.37 -10.27 3.79
N THR A 226 -12.08 -10.93 2.87
CA THR A 226 -12.21 -10.41 1.49
C THR A 226 -13.12 -9.20 1.35
N GLN A 227 -14.07 -9.01 2.26
CA GLN A 227 -14.94 -7.83 2.23
C GLN A 227 -14.17 -6.53 2.54
N SER A 228 -13.12 -6.61 3.37
CA SER A 228 -12.35 -5.44 3.82
C SER A 228 -10.99 -5.25 3.12
N ALA A 229 -10.22 -6.32 2.82
CA ALA A 229 -8.88 -6.13 2.21
C ALA A 229 -8.35 -7.28 1.31
N GLY A 230 -9.01 -8.43 1.23
CA GLY A 230 -8.46 -9.64 0.59
C GLY A 230 -8.70 -9.81 -0.92
N ARG A 231 -8.87 -8.75 -1.71
CA ARG A 231 -9.20 -8.89 -3.16
C ARG A 231 -8.04 -9.36 -4.04
N SER A 232 -6.81 -9.37 -3.54
CA SER A 232 -5.63 -9.76 -4.31
C SER A 232 -5.06 -11.09 -3.82
N LEU A 233 -4.63 -11.94 -4.75
CA LEU A 233 -4.04 -13.25 -4.45
C LEU A 233 -2.82 -13.15 -3.50
N PRO A 234 -1.84 -12.23 -3.68
CA PRO A 234 -0.72 -12.10 -2.75
C PRO A 234 -1.13 -11.68 -1.33
N SER A 235 -2.10 -10.76 -1.19
CA SER A 235 -2.61 -10.35 0.12
C SER A 235 -3.35 -11.50 0.81
N PHE A 236 -4.18 -12.22 0.06
CA PHE A 236 -4.88 -13.39 0.55
C PHE A 236 -3.90 -14.51 0.96
N ARG A 237 -2.88 -14.77 0.15
CA ARG A 237 -1.78 -15.69 0.46
C ARG A 237 -1.12 -15.28 1.77
N ASN A 238 -0.63 -14.06 1.87
CA ASN A 238 0.05 -13.57 3.09
C ASN A 238 -0.85 -13.71 4.33
N SER A 239 -2.13 -13.36 4.22
CA SER A 239 -3.11 -13.47 5.30
C SER A 239 -3.34 -14.92 5.75
N CYS A 240 -3.41 -15.86 4.81
CA CYS A 240 -3.52 -17.27 5.15
C CYS A 240 -2.26 -17.77 5.88
N TYR A 241 -1.07 -17.41 5.38
CA TYR A 241 0.20 -17.84 5.97
C TYR A 241 0.48 -17.20 7.35
N THR A 242 0.03 -15.97 7.61
CA THR A 242 0.19 -15.32 8.93
C THR A 242 -0.77 -15.88 9.97
N LEU A 243 -2.01 -16.19 9.58
CA LEU A 243 -3.04 -16.70 10.49
C LEU A 243 -2.94 -18.21 10.72
N TRP A 244 -2.31 -18.96 9.81
CA TRP A 244 -2.23 -20.42 9.91
C TRP A 244 -1.53 -20.92 11.18
N PRO A 245 -0.36 -20.41 11.58
CA PRO A 245 0.29 -20.85 12.83
C PRO A 245 -0.58 -20.59 14.07
N LEU A 246 -1.30 -19.46 14.08
CA LEU A 246 -2.20 -19.09 15.18
C LEU A 246 -3.42 -20.00 15.23
N PHE A 247 -3.94 -20.40 14.07
CA PHE A 247 -5.07 -21.32 13.94
C PHE A 247 -4.72 -22.75 14.36
N VAL A 248 -3.49 -23.20 14.07
CA VAL A 248 -3.03 -24.56 14.38
C VAL A 248 -2.43 -24.68 15.80
N ALA A 249 -2.06 -23.58 16.46
CA ALA A 249 -1.51 -23.60 17.83
C ALA A 249 -2.34 -24.42 18.85
N PRO A 250 -3.69 -24.34 18.87
CA PRO A 250 -4.52 -25.19 19.74
C PRO A 250 -4.44 -26.70 19.40
N ILE A 251 -4.16 -27.03 18.13
CA ILE A 251 -3.95 -28.42 17.69
C ILE A 251 -2.59 -28.90 18.23
N PHE A 252 -1.54 -28.09 18.15
CA PHE A 252 -0.24 -28.43 18.75
C PHE A 252 -0.33 -28.59 20.27
N ALA A 253 -1.12 -27.76 20.95
CA ALA A 253 -1.36 -27.85 22.39
C ALA A 253 -2.24 -29.05 22.79
N GLY A 254 -2.80 -29.80 21.84
CA GLY A 254 -3.65 -30.97 22.10
C GLY A 254 -5.05 -30.62 22.63
N THR A 255 -5.47 -29.35 22.59
CA THR A 255 -6.77 -28.93 23.11
C THR A 255 -7.92 -29.29 22.17
N TYR A 256 -7.65 -29.33 20.86
CA TYR A 256 -8.63 -29.66 19.82
C TYR A 256 -8.06 -30.64 18.80
N THR A 257 -8.94 -31.46 18.20
CA THR A 257 -8.59 -32.33 17.08
C THR A 257 -8.86 -31.65 15.73
N PRO A 258 -8.15 -32.03 14.64
CA PRO A 258 -8.36 -31.46 13.30
C PRO A 258 -9.80 -31.56 12.79
N GLN A 259 -10.56 -32.56 13.27
CA GLN A 259 -11.96 -32.78 12.89
C GLN A 259 -12.92 -31.76 13.53
N GLN A 260 -12.56 -31.13 14.65
CA GLN A 260 -13.40 -30.17 15.37
C GLN A 260 -13.27 -28.74 14.82
N PHE A 261 -13.44 -28.57 13.50
CA PHE A 261 -13.26 -27.29 12.81
C PHE A 261 -14.10 -26.14 13.37
N SER A 262 -15.36 -26.39 13.75
CA SER A 262 -16.25 -25.37 14.32
C SER A 262 -15.73 -24.80 15.64
N LYS A 263 -15.16 -25.63 16.51
CA LYS A 263 -14.58 -25.19 17.79
C LYS A 263 -13.28 -24.41 17.58
N LEU A 264 -12.46 -24.86 16.63
CA LEU A 264 -11.25 -24.14 16.21
C LEU A 264 -11.59 -22.75 15.66
N LEU A 265 -12.63 -22.63 14.82
CA LEU A 265 -13.09 -21.33 14.32
C LEU A 265 -13.58 -20.41 15.44
N ILE A 266 -14.30 -20.93 16.44
CA ILE A 266 -14.74 -20.13 17.58
C ILE A 266 -13.54 -19.62 18.39
N ALA A 267 -12.55 -20.47 18.62
CA ALA A 267 -11.31 -20.10 19.32
C ALA A 267 -10.49 -19.06 18.53
N ALA A 268 -10.46 -19.17 17.21
CA ALA A 268 -9.71 -18.28 16.32
C ALA A 268 -10.48 -17.03 15.87
N ARG A 269 -11.77 -16.92 16.20
CA ARG A 269 -12.64 -15.77 15.87
C ARG A 269 -12.03 -14.38 16.12
N PRO A 270 -11.38 -14.09 17.27
CA PRO A 270 -10.78 -12.77 17.48
C PRO A 270 -9.71 -12.43 16.45
N PHE A 271 -8.95 -13.42 15.95
CA PHE A 271 -7.92 -13.20 14.93
C PHE A 271 -8.52 -12.88 13.55
N PHE A 272 -9.68 -13.45 13.23
CA PHE A 272 -10.40 -13.16 11.98
C PHE A 272 -11.09 -11.78 11.97
N GLN A 273 -11.27 -11.16 13.13
CA GLN A 273 -11.89 -9.82 13.24
C GLN A 273 -10.86 -8.69 13.25
N ASP A 274 -9.59 -9.01 13.50
CA ASP A 274 -8.53 -8.01 13.58
C ASP A 274 -7.94 -7.74 12.19
N GLU A 275 -8.39 -6.66 11.56
CA GLU A 275 -7.86 -6.19 10.27
C GLU A 275 -6.40 -5.70 10.36
N ALA A 276 -5.84 -5.54 11.58
CA ALA A 276 -4.45 -5.16 11.73
C ALA A 276 -3.49 -6.22 11.17
N PHE A 277 -3.90 -7.49 11.06
CA PHE A 277 -3.08 -8.55 10.46
C PHE A 277 -2.99 -8.46 8.92
N LEU A 278 -3.91 -7.75 8.26
CA LEU A 278 -3.92 -7.54 6.81
C LEU A 278 -2.90 -6.50 6.36
N ASN A 279 -2.59 -5.55 7.25
CA ASN A 279 -1.54 -4.57 7.04
C ASN A 279 -0.29 -5.08 7.75
N PRO A 280 0.81 -5.38 7.05
CA PRO A 280 2.08 -5.65 7.71
C PRO A 280 2.55 -4.35 8.38
N LYS A 281 2.03 -4.05 9.58
CA LYS A 281 2.65 -3.09 10.47
C LYS A 281 3.98 -3.72 10.88
N ILE A 282 5.05 -3.02 10.58
CA ILE A 282 6.44 -3.39 10.90
C ILE A 282 6.66 -3.54 12.42
N VAL A 283 5.66 -3.21 13.25
CA VAL A 283 5.69 -3.37 14.71
C VAL A 283 4.79 -4.53 15.11
N SER A 284 5.43 -5.53 15.74
CA SER A 284 4.82 -6.70 16.35
C SER A 284 3.59 -6.35 17.18
N SER A 285 2.62 -7.25 17.12
CA SER A 285 1.54 -7.46 18.09
C SER A 285 1.83 -6.91 19.49
N GLN A 286 0.82 -6.24 20.02
CA GLN A 286 0.61 -6.01 21.45
C GLN A 286 1.19 -7.17 22.27
N THR A 287 2.13 -6.87 23.16
CA THR A 287 2.29 -7.68 24.35
C THR A 287 0.94 -7.67 25.04
N THR A 288 0.25 -8.81 25.03
CA THR A 288 -0.80 -9.09 26.00
C THR A 288 -0.20 -8.76 27.36
N GLY A 289 -0.77 -7.77 28.05
CA GLY A 289 -0.36 -7.40 29.39
C GLY A 289 -0.64 -8.54 30.36
N SER A 290 0.20 -9.57 30.36
CA SER A 290 0.43 -10.43 31.53
C SER A 290 1.49 -9.75 32.39
N GLY A 291 1.15 -8.55 32.86
CA GLY A 291 1.88 -7.89 33.94
C GLY A 291 1.42 -8.53 35.24
N MET A 292 2.11 -9.61 35.61
CA MET A 292 1.94 -10.30 36.88
C MET A 292 2.39 -9.36 38.01
N SER A 293 1.47 -8.54 38.51
CA SER A 293 1.62 -7.81 39.77
C SER A 293 1.55 -8.84 40.90
N ILE A 294 2.71 -9.22 41.42
CA ILE A 294 2.83 -9.98 42.67
C ILE A 294 2.42 -9.04 43.80
N ASP A 295 1.16 -9.11 44.22
CA ASP A 295 0.71 -8.49 45.47
C ASP A 295 0.80 -9.54 46.58
N LYS A 296 1.76 -9.36 47.49
CA LYS A 296 1.89 -10.15 48.72
C LYS A 296 0.83 -9.65 49.71
N SER A 297 -0.28 -10.37 49.86
CA SER A 297 -0.89 -10.59 51.19
C SER A 297 -2.07 -11.58 51.18
N ARG A 298 -1.96 -12.56 52.09
CA ARG A 298 -3.00 -13.38 52.76
C ARG A 298 -3.72 -14.52 52.03
N GLN A 299 -3.90 -15.57 52.84
CA GLN A 299 -4.26 -16.97 52.59
C GLN A 299 -5.80 -17.22 52.57
N PRO A 300 -6.28 -18.46 52.32
CA PRO A 300 -7.36 -18.76 51.36
C PRO A 300 -8.71 -19.19 51.99
N ALA A 301 -9.80 -19.12 51.21
CA ALA A 301 -10.97 -20.01 51.33
C ALA A 301 -11.89 -19.97 50.08
N THR A 302 -12.02 -21.13 49.43
CA THR A 302 -13.19 -21.74 48.76
C THR A 302 -14.39 -20.95 48.21
N ARG A 303 -14.73 -21.32 46.94
CA ARG A 303 -16.06 -21.47 46.26
C ARG A 303 -16.66 -20.28 45.48
N GLY A 304 -16.86 -20.53 44.17
CA GLY A 304 -18.02 -20.07 43.40
C GLY A 304 -17.75 -19.12 42.22
N PHE A 305 -17.36 -19.63 41.05
CA PHE A 305 -17.35 -18.84 39.81
C PHE A 305 -18.77 -18.75 39.22
N THR A 306 -19.37 -17.57 39.31
CA THR A 306 -20.48 -17.16 38.43
C THR A 306 -19.94 -16.10 37.47
N PHE A 307 -19.96 -16.39 36.17
CA PHE A 307 -19.62 -15.42 35.13
C PHE A 307 -20.86 -14.59 34.80
N LYS A 308 -20.86 -13.30 35.16
CA LYS A 308 -21.75 -12.31 34.57
C LYS A 308 -21.02 -11.62 33.42
N SER A 309 -21.54 -11.84 32.21
CA SER A 309 -21.15 -11.16 30.97
C SER A 309 -21.65 -9.72 30.98
N SER A 310 -20.75 -8.76 30.78
CA SER A 310 -21.08 -7.42 30.28
C SER A 310 -20.26 -7.16 29.01
N PRO A 311 -20.88 -6.89 27.85
CA PRO A 311 -20.16 -6.66 26.60
C PRO A 311 -19.95 -5.15 26.39
N SER A 312 -18.71 -4.69 26.46
CA SER A 312 -18.32 -3.39 25.90
C SER A 312 -16.84 -3.38 25.56
N THR A 313 -16.50 -4.02 24.44
CA THR A 313 -15.18 -3.89 23.81
C THR A 313 -15.34 -3.06 22.54
N THR A 314 -15.43 -1.75 22.68
CA THR A 314 -15.13 -0.84 21.56
C THR A 314 -13.62 -0.71 21.49
N LEU A 315 -13.00 -1.48 20.58
CA LEU A 315 -11.59 -1.38 20.20
C LEU A 315 -11.36 -0.02 19.51
N THR A 316 -11.13 1.02 20.31
CA THR A 316 -10.49 2.24 19.82
C THR A 316 -9.04 1.91 19.53
N SER A 317 -8.63 2.10 18.27
CA SER A 317 -7.22 2.16 17.88
C SER A 317 -6.48 3.07 18.85
N GLN A 318 -5.66 2.48 19.72
CA GLN A 318 -4.78 3.30 20.54
C GLN A 318 -3.85 4.05 19.58
N PRO A 319 -3.78 5.39 19.64
CA PRO A 319 -2.81 6.15 18.87
C PRO A 319 -1.40 5.67 19.28
N PRO A 320 -0.38 5.86 18.43
CA PRO A 320 0.96 5.41 18.74
C PRO A 320 1.42 6.09 20.02
N ALA A 321 1.40 5.36 21.14
CA ALA A 321 1.91 5.80 22.43
C ALA A 321 3.38 6.30 22.34
N GLY A 322 4.07 5.94 21.26
CA GLY A 322 5.39 6.47 20.89
C GLY A 322 5.41 7.97 20.64
N LEU A 323 4.52 8.54 19.80
CA LEU A 323 4.66 9.97 19.41
C LEU A 323 4.43 10.92 20.59
N THR A 324 3.49 10.56 21.48
CA THR A 324 3.20 11.31 22.70
C THR A 324 4.37 11.35 23.68
N ALA A 325 5.17 10.28 23.73
CA ALA A 325 6.33 10.16 24.60
C ALA A 325 7.62 10.76 24.00
N LEU A 326 7.71 10.84 22.67
CA LEU A 326 8.92 11.26 21.95
C LEU A 326 9.01 12.78 21.70
N LEU A 327 7.88 13.50 21.69
CA LEU A 327 7.88 14.94 21.39
C LEU A 327 8.07 15.81 22.65
N PRO A 328 8.98 16.81 22.61
CA PRO A 328 9.10 17.82 23.66
C PRO A 328 7.77 18.52 23.94
N THR A 329 7.54 18.96 25.19
CA THR A 329 6.28 19.60 25.60
C THR A 329 5.93 20.82 24.75
N THR A 330 6.90 21.68 24.44
CA THR A 330 6.73 22.84 23.55
C THR A 330 6.23 22.42 22.16
N ALA A 331 6.80 21.36 21.57
CA ALA A 331 6.39 20.85 20.27
C ALA A 331 4.99 20.21 20.33
N ARG A 332 4.64 19.53 21.42
CA ARG A 332 3.29 18.98 21.63
C ARG A 332 2.24 20.10 21.69
N VAL A 333 2.46 21.14 22.50
CA VAL A 333 1.54 22.28 22.62
C VAL A 333 1.44 23.06 21.30
N LEU A 334 2.56 23.31 20.62
CA LEU A 334 2.57 23.98 19.32
C LEU A 334 1.79 23.19 18.26
N LEU A 335 1.89 21.86 18.26
CA LEU A 335 1.12 21.01 17.37
C LEU A 335 -0.39 21.04 17.70
N LEU A 336 -0.77 21.04 18.98
CA LEU A 336 -2.17 21.22 19.42
C LEU A 336 -2.72 22.58 18.95
N SER A 337 -1.97 23.67 19.15
CA SER A 337 -2.33 25.02 18.69
C SER A 337 -2.47 25.08 17.16
N ALA A 338 -1.61 24.38 16.41
CA ALA A 338 -1.72 24.27 14.96
C ALA A 338 -2.97 23.53 14.50
N TYR A 339 -3.40 22.50 15.23
CA TYR A 339 -4.66 21.83 14.96
C TYR A 339 -5.86 22.76 15.18
N LEU A 340 -5.86 23.52 16.28
CA LEU A 340 -6.89 24.54 16.53
C LEU A 340 -6.89 25.63 15.46
N ALA A 341 -5.72 26.12 15.05
CA ALA A 341 -5.60 27.08 13.96
C ALA A 341 -6.16 26.52 12.64
N SER A 342 -5.95 25.24 12.35
CA SER A 342 -6.44 24.63 11.11
C SER A 342 -7.96 24.42 11.11
N HIS A 343 -8.54 23.97 12.22
CA HIS A 343 -9.96 23.62 12.28
C HIS A 343 -10.86 24.78 12.70
N ASN A 344 -10.41 25.70 13.56
CA ASN A 344 -11.20 26.87 13.95
C ASN A 344 -11.04 28.00 12.93
N ALA A 345 -12.14 28.69 12.60
CA ALA A 345 -12.10 29.87 11.76
C ALA A 345 -11.57 31.09 12.55
N VAL A 346 -10.85 31.98 11.87
CA VAL A 346 -10.23 33.19 12.47
C VAL A 346 -11.23 34.06 13.27
N ARG A 347 -12.51 34.02 12.91
CA ARG A 347 -13.59 34.77 13.59
C ARG A 347 -13.81 34.33 15.04
N HIS A 348 -13.47 33.08 15.37
CA HIS A 348 -13.67 32.51 16.70
C HIS A 348 -12.47 32.72 17.62
N ASP A 349 -11.30 33.07 17.08
CA ASP A 349 -10.07 33.19 17.87
C ASP A 349 -10.21 34.21 19.00
N ILE A 350 -10.82 35.37 18.74
CA ILE A 350 -11.07 36.40 19.77
C ILE A 350 -11.98 35.88 20.87
N SER A 351 -12.96 35.02 20.57
CA SER A 351 -13.88 34.51 21.59
C SER A 351 -13.28 33.39 22.44
N LEU A 352 -12.30 32.65 21.89
CA LEU A 352 -11.71 31.46 22.51
C LEU A 352 -10.41 31.80 23.25
N PHE A 353 -9.58 32.68 22.68
CA PHE A 353 -8.21 32.90 23.13
C PHE A 353 -7.97 34.32 23.68
N SER A 354 -9.00 35.17 23.78
CA SER A 354 -8.82 36.49 24.40
C SER A 354 -8.72 36.37 25.92
N THR A 355 -7.60 36.79 26.48
CA THR A 355 -7.38 36.93 27.92
C THR A 355 -7.94 38.25 28.48
N SER A 356 -8.18 39.24 27.61
CA SER A 356 -8.72 40.55 27.99
C SER A 356 -10.24 40.51 28.10
N PHE A 357 -10.76 40.76 29.31
CA PHE A 357 -12.17 41.01 29.56
C PHE A 357 -12.60 42.29 28.82
N ASN A 358 -13.17 42.15 27.63
CA ASN A 358 -13.70 43.29 26.89
C ASN A 358 -14.94 43.83 27.62
N GLY A 359 -14.76 44.83 28.48
CA GLY A 359 -15.81 45.61 29.15
C GLY A 359 -16.74 46.39 28.20
N ARG A 360 -16.71 46.11 26.89
CA ARG A 360 -17.72 46.59 25.95
C ARG A 360 -19.02 45.84 26.19
N LYS A 361 -19.92 46.45 26.96
CA LYS A 361 -21.36 46.15 26.91
C LYS A 361 -21.77 45.99 25.45
N ARG A 362 -22.10 44.76 25.04
CA ARG A 362 -22.71 44.47 23.74
C ARG A 362 -23.87 45.45 23.56
N ARG A 363 -23.78 46.35 22.59
CA ARG A 363 -24.95 47.13 22.16
C ARG A 363 -26.02 46.11 21.76
N ARG A 364 -27.19 46.20 22.39
CA ARG A 364 -28.34 45.32 22.14
C ARG A 364 -28.56 45.23 20.63
N PRO A 365 -28.60 44.03 20.04
CA PRO A 365 -28.96 43.87 18.64
C PRO A 365 -30.35 44.48 18.42
N GLY A 366 -30.49 45.35 17.42
CA GLY A 366 -31.80 45.87 17.04
C GLY A 366 -32.76 44.73 16.66
N PRO A 367 -34.09 44.95 16.75
CA PRO A 367 -35.11 43.92 16.60
C PRO A 367 -35.10 43.15 15.26
N ASN A 368 -34.31 43.58 14.27
CA ASN A 368 -34.16 42.93 12.97
C ASN A 368 -32.92 42.02 12.82
N ALA A 369 -32.04 41.92 13.82
CA ALA A 369 -30.83 41.08 13.74
C ALA A 369 -31.12 39.56 13.79
N ALA A 370 -32.27 39.17 14.34
CA ALA A 370 -32.68 37.76 14.45
C ALA A 370 -33.04 37.12 13.09
N ARG A 371 -33.37 37.93 12.06
CA ARG A 371 -33.76 37.43 10.73
C ARG A 371 -32.57 37.14 9.80
N ALA A 372 -31.40 37.71 10.07
CA ALA A 372 -30.20 37.50 9.23
C ALA A 372 -29.45 36.20 9.54
N ASN A 373 -29.53 35.70 10.78
CA ASN A 373 -28.72 34.55 11.23
C ASN A 373 -29.32 33.17 10.94
N ASN A 374 -30.56 33.09 10.46
CA ASN A 374 -31.24 31.81 10.23
C ASN A 374 -31.03 31.24 8.81
N ARG A 375 -30.29 31.93 7.93
CA ARG A 375 -30.01 31.47 6.55
C ARG A 375 -28.81 30.53 6.41
N ASN A 376 -27.99 30.36 7.46
CA ASN A 376 -26.78 29.51 7.41
C ASN A 376 -26.92 28.14 8.11
N LYS A 377 -28.15 27.64 8.29
CA LYS A 377 -28.40 26.25 8.69
C LYS A 377 -28.47 25.31 7.47
N GLN A 378 -27.54 25.46 6.52
CA GLN A 378 -27.23 24.34 5.65
C GLN A 378 -26.32 23.40 6.44
N ARG A 379 -26.64 22.11 6.41
CA ARG A 379 -25.96 21.02 7.15
C ARG A 379 -24.44 21.23 7.08
N LYS A 380 -23.86 21.84 8.11
CA LYS A 380 -22.43 22.08 8.17
C LYS A 380 -21.77 20.71 8.18
N ILE A 381 -21.03 20.39 7.13
CA ILE A 381 -20.14 19.23 7.14
C ILE A 381 -19.28 19.36 8.40
N SER A 382 -19.23 18.31 9.22
CA SER A 382 -18.43 18.39 10.43
C SER A 382 -17.01 18.80 10.03
N ARG A 383 -16.47 19.86 10.65
CA ARG A 383 -15.16 20.41 10.29
C ARG A 383 -14.01 19.40 10.50
N LYS A 384 -14.31 18.30 11.20
CA LYS A 384 -13.46 17.11 11.40
C LYS A 384 -13.33 16.25 10.12
N LEU A 385 -14.35 16.28 9.25
CA LEU A 385 -14.36 15.62 7.93
C LEU A 385 -13.78 16.52 6.83
N LEU A 386 -13.58 17.81 7.13
CA LEU A 386 -12.97 18.76 6.20
C LEU A 386 -11.44 18.67 6.36
N GLY A 387 -10.73 18.58 5.24
CA GLY A 387 -9.27 18.53 5.25
C GLY A 387 -8.66 19.75 5.96
N ALA A 388 -7.53 19.55 6.63
CA ALA A 388 -6.82 20.59 7.37
C ALA A 388 -6.61 21.87 6.53
N HIS A 389 -7.20 22.98 6.98
CA HIS A 389 -7.01 24.28 6.33
C HIS A 389 -5.62 24.84 6.59
N ALA A 390 -5.13 25.60 5.61
CA ALA A 390 -3.90 26.38 5.76
C ALA A 390 -4.14 27.57 6.70
N PHE A 391 -3.17 27.86 7.56
CA PHE A 391 -3.17 29.01 8.46
C PHE A 391 -1.82 29.73 8.39
N VAL A 392 -1.77 30.99 8.83
CA VAL A 392 -0.56 31.82 8.83
C VAL A 392 0.24 31.55 10.11
N LEU A 393 1.57 31.55 10.04
CA LEU A 393 2.45 31.29 11.19
C LEU A 393 2.19 32.27 12.34
N GLU A 394 1.98 33.54 12.05
CA GLU A 394 1.62 34.57 13.04
C GLU A 394 0.41 34.17 13.89
N ARG A 395 -0.64 33.63 13.24
CA ARG A 395 -1.84 33.16 13.93
C ARG A 395 -1.57 31.96 14.82
N LEU A 396 -0.72 31.03 14.37
CA LEU A 396 -0.29 29.89 15.19
C LEU A 396 0.41 30.37 16.46
N LEU A 397 1.38 31.27 16.32
CA LEU A 397 2.15 31.80 17.45
C LEU A 397 1.25 32.55 18.42
N ALA A 398 0.27 33.32 17.93
CA ALA A 398 -0.71 34.00 18.78
C ALA A 398 -1.58 33.02 19.59
N ILE A 399 -2.05 31.92 18.97
CA ILE A 399 -2.82 30.88 19.66
C ILE A 399 -1.93 30.13 20.66
N PHE A 400 -0.70 29.80 20.28
CA PHE A 400 0.27 29.14 21.15
C PHE A 400 0.56 29.98 22.40
N GLU A 401 0.81 31.27 22.23
CA GLU A 401 1.08 32.20 23.33
C GLU A 401 -0.11 32.34 24.28
N ALA A 402 -1.33 32.40 23.75
CA ALA A 402 -2.54 32.50 24.56
C ALA A 402 -2.79 31.25 25.41
N VAL A 403 -2.38 30.10 24.90
CA VAL A 403 -2.73 28.79 25.44
C VAL A 403 -1.63 28.19 26.32
N ARG A 404 -0.36 28.49 26.03
CA ARG A 404 0.80 27.93 26.77
C ARG A 404 0.77 28.27 28.26
N THR A 405 0.19 29.42 28.63
CA THR A 405 0.07 29.88 30.02
C THR A 405 -0.95 29.06 30.83
N GLU A 406 -1.94 28.49 30.16
CA GLU A 406 -2.99 27.66 30.75
C GLU A 406 -2.64 26.17 30.70
N TRP A 407 -1.94 25.74 29.65
CA TRP A 407 -1.69 24.32 29.35
C TRP A 407 -0.37 23.77 29.89
N VAL A 408 0.57 24.64 30.29
CA VAL A 408 1.86 24.26 30.85
C VAL A 408 2.04 24.95 32.20
N ASP A 409 2.27 24.17 33.25
CA ASP A 409 2.54 24.72 34.58
C ASP A 409 3.72 25.70 34.54
N SER A 410 3.50 26.90 35.07
CA SER A 410 4.44 28.03 35.04
C SER A 410 5.82 27.75 35.70
N ALA A 411 5.97 26.60 36.37
CA ALA A 411 7.23 26.15 36.97
C ALA A 411 8.27 25.65 35.96
N ALA A 412 7.89 25.39 34.70
CA ALA A 412 8.80 24.96 33.63
C ALA A 412 9.27 26.11 32.72
N VAL A 413 8.97 27.37 33.06
CA VAL A 413 9.32 28.54 32.25
C VAL A 413 10.74 28.99 32.59
N LEU A 414 11.74 28.49 31.86
CA LEU A 414 12.98 29.24 31.68
C LEU A 414 12.72 30.40 30.71
N PRO A 415 13.16 31.64 31.02
CA PRO A 415 12.94 32.80 30.18
C PRO A 415 13.93 32.79 29.00
N GLY A 416 13.45 32.44 27.80
CA GLY A 416 14.18 32.52 26.54
C GLY A 416 13.22 32.46 25.34
N PRO A 417 12.87 33.58 24.65
CA PRO A 417 11.52 33.71 24.08
C PRO A 417 11.28 33.06 22.72
N ASP A 418 12.30 32.87 21.86
CA ASP A 418 12.07 32.52 20.45
C ASP A 418 12.88 31.30 19.95
N GLY A 419 13.99 30.97 20.61
CA GLY A 419 14.90 29.88 20.19
C GLY A 419 14.24 28.50 20.26
N ASP A 420 13.57 28.21 21.38
CA ASP A 420 12.91 26.91 21.59
C ASP A 420 11.69 26.73 20.68
N ILE A 421 11.00 27.82 20.35
CA ILE A 421 9.85 27.81 19.42
C ILE A 421 10.34 27.56 17.99
N GLY A 422 11.41 28.23 17.56
CA GLY A 422 12.03 27.99 16.25
C GLY A 422 12.52 26.55 16.10
N MET A 423 13.17 26.00 17.14
CA MET A 423 13.59 24.60 17.15
C MET A 423 12.42 23.62 17.16
N ALA A 424 11.37 23.89 17.94
CA ALA A 424 10.15 23.09 17.94
C ALA A 424 9.44 23.13 16.56
N LEU A 425 9.39 24.29 15.91
CA LEU A 425 8.81 24.43 14.58
C LEU A 425 9.63 23.70 13.51
N ALA A 426 10.96 23.83 13.56
CA ALA A 426 11.88 23.14 12.66
C ALA A 426 11.79 21.61 12.81
N THR A 427 11.70 21.10 14.04
CA THR A 427 11.54 19.66 14.31
C THR A 427 10.17 19.14 13.84
N LEU A 428 9.08 19.88 14.08
CA LEU A 428 7.76 19.50 13.57
C LEU A 428 7.68 19.54 12.04
N ALA A 429 8.40 20.46 11.40
CA ALA A 429 8.53 20.54 9.96
C ALA A 429 9.36 19.38 9.40
N SER A 430 10.49 19.03 10.02
CA SER A 430 11.33 17.90 9.59
C SER A 430 10.62 16.56 9.74
N LEU A 431 9.80 16.40 10.80
CA LEU A 431 8.95 15.23 11.02
C LEU A 431 7.70 15.21 10.12
N ARG A 432 7.49 16.22 9.27
CA ARG A 432 6.30 16.40 8.41
C ARG A 432 4.98 16.35 9.17
N LEU A 433 4.97 16.75 10.45
CA LEU A 433 3.75 16.94 11.24
C LEU A 433 3.12 18.30 10.92
N LEU A 434 3.96 19.29 10.62
CA LEU A 434 3.59 20.57 10.03
C LEU A 434 4.24 20.72 8.66
N ILE A 435 3.47 21.13 7.66
CA ILE A 435 3.93 21.32 6.29
C ILE A 435 3.79 22.79 5.93
N ARG A 436 4.90 23.43 5.56
CA ARG A 436 4.88 24.76 4.97
C ARG A 436 4.32 24.69 3.55
N ILE A 437 3.38 25.57 3.24
CA ILE A 437 2.80 25.72 1.90
C ILE A 437 3.52 26.88 1.22
N GLY A 438 4.27 26.56 0.17
CA GLY A 438 5.07 27.54 -0.59
C GLY A 438 6.55 27.53 -0.20
N THR A 439 7.33 28.32 -0.91
CA THR A 439 8.77 28.50 -0.69
C THR A 439 9.02 29.61 0.34
N GLY A 440 10.17 29.58 1.01
CA GLY A 440 10.61 30.64 1.93
C GLY A 440 11.09 30.13 3.29
N ASP A 441 11.66 31.04 4.09
CA ASP A 441 12.28 30.73 5.37
C ASP A 441 11.26 30.31 6.44
N ILE A 442 11.55 29.26 7.19
CA ILE A 442 10.68 28.63 8.20
C ILE A 442 10.13 29.66 9.21
N MET A 443 10.92 30.66 9.58
CA MET A 443 10.54 31.67 10.57
C MET A 443 9.76 32.87 10.01
N ASP A 444 9.45 32.86 8.71
CA ASP A 444 8.59 33.88 8.10
C ASP A 444 7.17 33.82 8.68
N ARG A 445 6.82 34.85 9.45
CA ARG A 445 5.52 34.98 10.14
C ARG A 445 4.33 35.01 9.17
N SER A 446 4.54 35.47 7.94
CA SER A 446 3.51 35.49 6.89
C SER A 446 3.35 34.14 6.18
N GLY A 447 4.27 33.20 6.42
CA GLY A 447 4.28 31.88 5.83
C GLY A 447 3.00 31.10 6.15
N LYS A 448 2.47 30.39 5.14
CA LYS A 448 1.30 29.52 5.30
C LYS A 448 1.74 28.11 5.69
N TRP A 449 1.05 27.55 6.67
CA TRP A 449 1.30 26.22 7.21
C TRP A 449 0.04 25.37 7.20
N ARG A 450 0.20 24.05 7.10
CA ARG A 450 -0.88 23.06 7.20
C ARG A 450 -0.44 21.93 8.12
N ILE A 451 -1.36 21.47 8.95
CA ILE A 451 -1.14 20.29 9.79
C ILE A 451 -1.36 19.00 8.99
N ASN A 452 -0.49 18.02 9.21
CA ASN A 452 -0.52 16.71 8.55
C ASN A 452 -0.71 15.59 9.59
N VAL A 453 -1.56 15.84 10.58
CA VAL A 453 -1.82 14.94 11.71
C VAL A 453 -3.31 14.75 11.86
N GLY A 454 -3.75 13.50 11.97
CA GLY A 454 -5.14 13.14 12.15
C GLY A 454 -5.66 13.34 13.58
N TRP A 455 -6.98 13.42 13.71
CA TRP A 455 -7.67 13.66 14.97
C TRP A 455 -7.27 12.71 16.11
N GLU A 456 -7.18 11.40 15.86
CA GLU A 456 -6.89 10.41 16.91
C GLU A 456 -5.50 10.61 17.55
N VAL A 457 -4.52 11.01 16.73
CA VAL A 457 -3.17 11.32 17.22
C VAL A 457 -3.19 12.60 18.06
N MET A 458 -3.90 13.63 17.59
CA MET A 458 -4.05 14.89 18.33
C MET A 458 -4.74 14.66 19.67
N ARG A 459 -5.82 13.87 19.69
CA ARG A 459 -6.53 13.48 20.91
C ARG A 459 -5.62 12.73 21.89
N GLY A 460 -4.76 11.84 21.39
CA GLY A 460 -3.75 11.16 22.19
C GLY A 460 -2.74 12.13 22.82
N ILE A 461 -2.25 13.10 22.04
CA ILE A 461 -1.32 14.15 22.52
C ILE A 461 -1.98 15.04 23.57
N GLY A 462 -3.22 15.46 23.35
CA GLY A 462 -3.98 16.25 24.33
C GLY A 462 -4.14 15.53 25.65
N ARG A 463 -4.61 14.27 25.62
CA ARG A 463 -4.72 13.44 26.84
C ARG A 463 -3.38 13.25 27.55
N GLY A 464 -2.29 13.12 26.80
CA GLY A 464 -0.94 13.00 27.37
C GLY A 464 -0.43 14.26 28.07
N ILE A 465 -1.04 15.43 27.83
CA ILE A 465 -0.78 16.69 28.55
C ILE A 465 -1.90 16.99 29.57
N GLY A 466 -3.01 16.23 29.54
CA GLY A 466 -4.18 16.45 30.41
C GLY A 466 -5.24 17.40 29.83
N ILE A 467 -5.21 17.66 28.52
CA ILE A 467 -6.10 18.63 27.85
C ILE A 467 -7.13 17.92 26.97
N ASN A 468 -8.40 18.30 27.13
CA ASN A 468 -9.49 17.90 26.25
C ASN A 468 -9.61 18.84 25.06
N ILE A 469 -8.93 18.55 23.95
CA ILE A 469 -8.93 19.38 22.73
C ILE A 469 -10.35 19.55 22.15
N GLU A 470 -11.26 18.62 22.43
CA GLU A 470 -12.66 18.66 21.99
C GLU A 470 -13.39 19.94 22.44
N GLU A 471 -13.07 20.44 23.63
CA GLU A 471 -13.69 21.64 24.22
C GLU A 471 -13.28 22.92 23.47
N TRP A 472 -12.15 22.89 22.77
CA TRP A 472 -11.56 24.02 22.06
C TRP A 472 -11.99 24.10 20.59
N LEU A 473 -12.75 23.13 20.08
CA LEU A 473 -13.20 23.07 18.68
C LEU A 473 -14.62 23.61 18.52
N VAL A 474 -14.80 24.55 17.59
CA VAL A 474 -16.11 25.15 17.30
C VAL A 474 -16.78 24.46 16.10
N GLU A 475 -18.04 24.03 16.27
CA GLU A 475 -18.84 23.32 15.24
C GLU A 475 -19.42 24.18 14.10
#